data_AF-A0AAJ2LJ75-F1
#
_entry.id   AF-A0AAJ2LJ75-F1
#
_cell.length_a   1.000
_cell.length_b   1.000
_cell.length_c   1.000
_cell.angle_alpha   90.00
_cell.angle_beta   90.00
_cell.angle_gamma   90.00
#
_symmetry.space_group_name_H-M   'P 1'
#
loop_
_entity.id
_entity.type
_entity.pdbx_description
1 polymer ?
#
loop_
_entity_poly.entity_id
_entity_poly.type
_entity_poly.pdbx_seq_one_letter_code
_entity_poly.pdbx_strand_id
1 'polypeptide(L)'
;MAAIEYDPVKDDENRRKHGLPLALAELLFHGPFVEEVDDRYPYGETRIVAIGPIAAAGDRIFVVVYTWRDNIRRIINVRKANDREVRKYRSGIA
;
A
#
# COMPACT_ATOMS: atom_id res chain seq x y z
N MET A 1 -2.98 -7.76 -14.55
CA MET A 1 -2.58 -7.11 -13.29
C MET A 1 -1.07 -7.01 -13.27
N ALA A 2 -0.51 -5.90 -12.78
CA ALA A 2 0.93 -5.75 -12.64
C ALA A 2 1.47 -6.67 -11.53
N ALA A 3 2.63 -7.29 -11.77
CA ALA A 3 3.34 -8.04 -10.75
C ALA A 3 3.82 -7.11 -9.63
N ILE A 4 4.05 -7.67 -8.44
CA ILE A 4 4.68 -6.95 -7.33
C ILE A 4 6.10 -7.45 -7.11
N GLU A 5 6.98 -6.56 -6.66
CA GLU A 5 8.29 -6.90 -6.13
C GLU A 5 8.54 -6.12 -4.83
N TYR A 6 9.46 -6.58 -4.00
CA TYR A 6 9.92 -5.82 -2.84
C TYR A 6 11.31 -6.28 -2.42
N ASP A 7 12.02 -5.40 -1.73
CA ASP A 7 13.32 -5.72 -1.14
C ASP A 7 13.13 -6.57 0.12
N PRO A 8 13.82 -7.72 0.28
CA PRO A 8 13.72 -8.55 1.48
C PRO A 8 14.08 -7.81 2.78
N VAL A 9 15.05 -6.89 2.75
CA VAL A 9 15.41 -6.06 3.91
C VAL A 9 14.26 -5.12 4.28
N LYS A 10 13.57 -4.56 3.27
CA LYS A 10 12.37 -3.75 3.49
C LYS A 10 11.20 -4.58 4.01
N ASP A 11 11.06 -5.84 3.57
CA ASP A 11 10.03 -6.75 4.09
C ASP A 11 10.25 -7.02 5.58
N ASP A 12 11.49 -7.32 5.97
CA ASP A 12 11.85 -7.53 7.38
C ASP A 12 11.60 -6.27 8.23
N GLU A 13 11.99 -5.09 7.74
CA GLU A 13 11.70 -3.81 8.39
C GLU A 13 10.19 -3.59 8.56
N ASN A 14 9.40 -3.86 7.52
CA ASN A 14 7.96 -3.69 7.53
C ASN A 14 7.28 -4.67 8.50
N ARG A 15 7.73 -5.92 8.54
CA ARG A 15 7.28 -6.92 9.52
C ARG A 15 7.59 -6.49 10.95
N ARG A 16 8.80 -6.02 11.23
CA ARG A 16 9.17 -5.53 12.57
C ARG A 16 8.33 -4.32 12.99
N LYS A 17 8.10 -3.38 12.08
CA LYS A 17 7.42 -2.11 12.37
C LYS A 17 5.90 -2.22 12.42
N HIS A 18 5.31 -3.03 11.54
CA HIS A 18 3.86 -3.08 11.31
C HIS A 18 3.25 -4.46 11.56
N GLY A 19 4.06 -5.50 11.77
CA GLY A 19 3.60 -6.87 11.93
C GLY A 19 3.06 -7.50 10.65
N LEU A 20 3.36 -6.92 9.47
CA LEU A 20 2.77 -7.31 8.20
C LEU A 20 3.85 -7.52 7.13
N PRO A 21 3.73 -8.58 6.31
CA PRO A 21 4.56 -8.75 5.13
C PRO A 21 4.21 -7.73 4.03
N LEU A 22 5.19 -7.30 3.25
CA LEU A 22 4.97 -6.49 2.05
C LEU A 22 4.21 -7.27 0.97
N ALA A 23 4.35 -8.60 0.94
CA ALA A 23 3.56 -9.47 0.07
C ALA A 23 2.04 -9.29 0.24
N LEU A 24 1.57 -8.82 1.41
CA LEU A 24 0.16 -8.55 1.65
C LEU A 24 -0.42 -7.51 0.67
N ALA A 25 0.42 -6.63 0.11
CA ALA A 25 0.01 -5.64 -0.89
C ALA A 25 -0.70 -6.27 -2.09
N GLU A 26 -0.33 -7.50 -2.47
CA GLU A 26 -0.96 -8.21 -3.58
C GLU A 26 -2.47 -8.37 -3.36
N LEU A 27 -2.89 -8.65 -2.11
CA LEU A 27 -4.30 -8.81 -1.78
C LEU A 27 -5.07 -7.49 -1.87
N LEU A 28 -4.43 -6.35 -1.60
CA LEU A 28 -5.06 -5.04 -1.78
C LEU A 28 -5.31 -4.76 -3.26
N PHE A 29 -4.35 -5.06 -4.13
CA PHE A 29 -4.50 -4.83 -5.57
C PHE A 29 -5.47 -5.80 -6.26
N HIS A 30 -5.82 -6.91 -5.62
CA HIS A 30 -6.93 -7.80 -6.03
C HIS A 30 -8.31 -7.26 -5.63
N GLY A 31 -8.37 -6.29 -4.72
CA GLY A 31 -9.60 -5.67 -4.26
C GLY A 31 -9.85 -4.29 -4.87
N PRO A 32 -10.94 -3.61 -4.45
CA PRO A 32 -11.13 -2.21 -4.76
C PRO A 32 -10.11 -1.36 -4.00
N PHE A 33 -9.46 -0.44 -4.69
CA PHE A 33 -8.56 0.52 -4.06
C PHE A 33 -8.63 1.85 -4.79
N VAL A 34 -8.07 2.85 -4.14
CA VAL A 34 -7.85 4.18 -4.66
C VAL A 34 -6.38 4.51 -4.51
N GLU A 35 -5.84 5.33 -5.38
CA GLU A 35 -4.43 5.69 -5.36
C GLU A 35 -4.22 7.19 -5.51
N GLU A 36 -3.23 7.73 -4.80
CA GLU A 36 -2.78 9.11 -4.92
C GLU A 36 -1.25 9.18 -4.94
N VAL A 37 -0.69 10.15 -5.67
CA VAL A 37 0.75 10.39 -5.68
C VAL A 37 1.18 10.94 -4.32
N ASP A 38 2.25 10.39 -3.76
CA ASP A 38 2.90 10.87 -2.54
C ASP A 38 3.92 11.96 -2.88
N ASP A 39 3.47 13.21 -2.89
CA ASP A 39 4.27 14.40 -3.21
C ASP A 39 4.86 15.09 -1.97
N ARG A 40 4.76 14.46 -0.79
CA ARG A 40 5.20 15.05 0.48
C ARG A 40 6.69 15.36 0.51
N TYR A 41 7.50 14.61 -0.24
CA TYR A 41 8.96 14.78 -0.30
C TYR A 41 9.51 14.42 -1.69
N PRO A 42 10.63 15.05 -2.12
CA PRO A 42 11.32 14.69 -3.35
C PRO A 42 12.14 13.41 -3.16
N TYR A 43 11.49 12.24 -3.28
CA TYR A 43 12.11 10.94 -3.05
C TYR A 43 13.07 10.46 -4.16
N GLY A 44 13.18 11.20 -5.26
CA GLY A 44 13.93 10.79 -6.46
C GLY A 44 13.18 9.79 -7.35
N GLU A 45 12.01 9.31 -6.90
CA GLU A 45 11.09 8.43 -7.63
C GLU A 45 9.65 8.85 -7.30
N THR A 46 8.71 8.63 -8.22
CA THR A 46 7.28 8.85 -7.95
C THR A 46 6.77 7.74 -7.05
N ARG A 47 6.34 8.10 -5.83
CA ARG A 47 5.68 7.17 -4.91
C ARG A 47 4.18 7.33 -4.99
N ILE A 48 3.47 6.23 -4.82
CA ILE A 48 2.02 6.15 -4.88
C ILE A 48 1.54 5.49 -3.59
N VAL A 49 0.49 6.06 -3.01
CA VAL A 49 -0.22 5.52 -1.86
C VAL A 49 -1.51 4.90 -2.37
N ALA A 50 -1.63 3.57 -2.29
CA ALA A 50 -2.88 2.87 -2.49
C ALA A 50 -3.58 2.59 -1.16
N ILE A 51 -4.89 2.83 -1.10
CA ILE A 51 -5.72 2.61 0.09
C ILE A 51 -6.94 1.76 -0.30
N GLY A 52 -7.23 0.72 0.48
CA GLY A 52 -8.36 -0.15 0.18
C GLY A 52 -8.57 -1.27 1.19
N PRO A 53 -9.76 -1.89 1.22
CA PRO A 53 -10.04 -3.08 2.01
C PRO A 53 -9.29 -4.30 1.47
N ILE A 54 -8.89 -5.18 2.38
CA ILE A 54 -8.45 -6.53 2.05
C ILE A 54 -9.51 -7.52 2.55
N ALA A 55 -10.21 -8.18 1.63
CA ALA A 55 -11.31 -9.11 1.94
C ALA A 55 -10.87 -10.27 2.85
N ALA A 56 -9.71 -10.87 2.57
CA ALA A 56 -9.11 -11.93 3.40
C ALA A 56 -8.75 -11.48 4.82
N ALA A 57 -8.73 -10.17 5.08
CA ALA A 57 -8.50 -9.57 6.38
C ALA A 57 -9.79 -9.00 7.01
N GLY A 58 -10.97 -9.47 6.57
CA GLY A 58 -12.27 -9.02 7.07
C GLY A 58 -12.58 -7.57 6.69
N ASP A 59 -12.29 -7.19 5.45
CA ASP A 59 -12.50 -5.84 4.87
C ASP A 59 -11.85 -4.70 5.66
N ARG A 60 -10.80 -5.01 6.42
CA ARG A 60 -9.96 -4.00 7.06
C ARG A 60 -9.25 -3.17 5.99
N ILE A 61 -9.19 -1.86 6.20
CA ILE A 61 -8.53 -0.93 5.27
C ILE A 61 -7.03 -0.93 5.53
N PHE A 62 -6.26 -1.08 4.47
CA PHE A 62 -4.80 -1.01 4.47
C PHE A 62 -4.32 0.14 3.60
N VAL A 63 -3.08 0.53 3.88
CA VAL A 63 -2.32 1.49 3.09
C VAL A 63 -1.08 0.78 2.57
N VAL A 64 -0.89 0.86 1.25
CA VAL A 64 0.27 0.34 0.54
C VAL A 64 0.98 1.51 -0.11
N VAL A 65 2.29 1.63 0.13
CA VAL A 65 3.14 2.59 -0.58
C VAL A 65 4.00 1.82 -1.56
N TYR A 66 4.02 2.25 -2.82
CA TYR A 66 4.83 1.62 -3.87
C TYR A 66 5.31 2.65 -4.88
N THR A 67 6.21 2.21 -5.76
CA THR A 67 6.60 2.95 -6.95
C THR A 67 6.49 2.03 -8.17
N TRP A 68 6.31 2.63 -9.35
CA TRP A 68 6.33 1.89 -10.61
C TRP A 68 7.76 1.76 -11.11
N ARG A 69 8.14 0.53 -11.46
CA ARG A 69 9.34 0.23 -12.25
C ARG A 69 8.90 -0.59 -13.46
N ASP A 70 8.89 0.04 -14.62
CA ASP A 70 8.24 -0.48 -15.81
C ASP A 70 6.79 -0.90 -15.50
N ASN A 71 6.48 -2.19 -15.61
CA ASN A 71 5.17 -2.77 -15.31
C ASN A 71 5.11 -3.53 -13.98
N ILE A 72 6.07 -3.28 -13.07
CA ILE A 72 6.14 -3.92 -11.76
C ILE A 72 5.92 -2.87 -10.66
N ARG A 73 5.07 -3.20 -9.69
CA ARG A 73 4.88 -2.41 -8.48
C ARG A 73 5.93 -2.80 -7.45
N ARG A 74 6.93 -1.94 -7.23
CA ARG A 74 7.90 -2.14 -6.15
C ARG A 74 7.30 -1.64 -4.84
N ILE A 75 6.93 -2.57 -3.97
CA ILE A 75 6.29 -2.28 -2.70
C ILE A 75 7.33 -1.79 -1.70
N ILE A 76 7.02 -0.67 -1.05
CA ILE A 76 7.90 0.03 -0.11
C ILE A 76 7.38 -0.12 1.33
N ASN A 77 6.06 -0.08 1.52
CA ASN A 77 5.43 -0.17 2.85
C ASN A 77 4.03 -0.79 2.74
N VAL A 78 3.65 -1.61 3.72
CA VAL A 78 2.27 -2.04 3.94
C VAL A 78 1.91 -1.90 5.41
N ARG A 79 0.79 -1.24 5.70
CA ARG A 79 0.26 -1.09 7.05
C ARG A 79 -1.26 -1.04 7.09
N LYS A 80 -1.83 -1.21 8.29
CA LYS A 80 -3.23 -0.85 8.53
C LYS A 80 -3.42 0.66 8.36
N ALA A 81 -4.53 1.06 7.76
CA ALA A 81 -4.96 2.45 7.74
C ALA A 81 -5.28 2.92 9.16
N ASN A 82 -4.99 4.18 9.46
CA ASN A 82 -5.45 4.80 10.70
C ASN A 82 -6.91 5.26 10.55
N ASP A 83 -7.56 5.66 11.65
CA ASP A 83 -8.97 6.03 11.64
C ASP A 83 -9.28 7.21 10.71
N ARG A 84 -8.34 8.14 10.53
CA ARG A 84 -8.50 9.28 9.60
C ARG A 84 -8.52 8.81 8.14
N GLU A 85 -7.62 7.91 7.78
CA GLU A 85 -7.53 7.31 6.44
C GLU A 85 -8.71 6.41 6.15
N VAL A 86 -9.16 5.61 7.12
CA VAL A 86 -10.39 4.81 7.02
C VAL A 86 -11.58 5.71 6.73
N ARG A 87 -11.72 6.82 7.46
CA ARG A 87 -12.79 7.80 7.21
C ARG A 87 -12.68 8.41 5.81
N LYS A 88 -11.48 8.86 5.39
CA LYS A 88 -11.24 9.43 4.04
C LYS A 88 -11.63 8.44 2.94
N TYR A 89 -11.26 7.17 3.09
CA TYR A 89 -11.60 6.11 2.15
C TYR A 89 -13.12 5.87 2.08
N ARG A 90 -13.77 5.73 3.25
CA ARG A 90 -15.21 5.45 3.34
C ARG A 90 -16.11 6.61 2.94
N SER A 91 -15.64 7.85 3.08
CA SER A 91 -16.36 9.02 2.59
C SER A 91 -16.28 9.20 1.08
N GLY A 92 -15.76 8.20 0.35
CA GLY A 92 -15.71 8.16 -1.12
C GLY A 92 -14.44 8.77 -1.71
N ILE A 93 -13.54 9.30 -0.87
CA ILE A 93 -12.52 10.28 -1.24
C ILE A 93 -13.16 11.54 -1.87
N ALA A 94 -12.82 12.69 -1.31
CA ALA A 94 -13.25 14.00 -1.81
C ALA A 94 -12.55 14.34 -3.12
#